data_AF-A0A9E7A7M6-F1
#
_entry.id   AF-A0A9E7A7M6-F1
#
_cell.length_a   1.000
_cell.length_b   1.000
_cell.length_c   1.000
_cell.angle_alpha   90.00
_cell.angle_beta   90.00
_cell.angle_gamma   90.00
#
_symmetry.space_group_name_H-M   'P 1'
#
loop_
_entity.id
_entity.type
_entity.pdbx_description
1 polymer ?
#
loop_
_entity_poly.entity_id
_entity_poly.type
_entity_poly.pdbx_seq_one_letter_code
_entity_poly.pdbx_strand_id
1 'polypeptide(L)'
;MQRRQRAWRRVYPVPPENGVLWPGTLPPDEVVPPDPTALPIARFVGRRAILAEGVSWLEGRIEAGEARQRIARLFLEGEAPEMLVLATELAITLPLLPAPFGLAEAALALAEGRAPRHRRAGPPSLAGAEGIETALLAALAHLLDVLLAETPGCRLGAGPRGVHQSRVAIRRMRSLLKLFRPVVDGPGWREWDAELRGLAQALGAARDWDVFLMGIGPGALGALGGDTRLKRLLATAARERDAAYAALGVLLAGAAFRRTIWLGLQLGQIRSGTGLDQPLAPFAAEVLRKRWRRLKRAGAAMEQLDSAALHEMRLDAKRLRYAAEPFAAIWPGRAAKRFTRRLAELQEALGLANDATVARQLAMQLAGRGAGGFAIGTVTGFAAGRAEGSRIAAIGAWAALRKAKPFWKARESLNL
;
A
#
# COMPACT_ATOMS: atom_id res chain seq x y z
N MET A 1 -33.37 10.24 31.17
CA MET A 1 -32.63 10.56 29.92
C MET A 1 -32.61 12.07 29.70
N GLN A 2 -31.57 12.78 30.14
CA GLN A 2 -31.38 14.18 29.73
C GLN A 2 -31.07 14.21 28.23
N ARG A 3 -31.93 14.86 27.42
CA ARG A 3 -31.58 15.25 26.06
C ARG A 3 -30.43 16.26 26.16
N ARG A 4 -29.18 15.79 26.12
CA ARG A 4 -28.02 16.68 25.96
C ARG A 4 -28.23 17.50 24.67
N GLN A 5 -28.21 18.82 24.81
CA GLN A 5 -28.36 19.77 23.72
C GLN A 5 -27.36 19.49 22.58
N ARG A 6 -27.74 19.94 21.37
CA ARG A 6 -26.98 19.87 20.11
C ARG A 6 -25.62 20.57 20.26
N ALA A 7 -24.58 19.84 20.63
CA ALA A 7 -23.22 20.35 20.68
C ALA A 7 -22.60 20.31 19.28
N TRP A 8 -22.29 21.49 18.74
CA TRP A 8 -21.57 21.62 17.47
C TRP A 8 -20.12 21.20 17.68
N ARG A 9 -19.51 20.57 16.67
CA ARG A 9 -18.15 20.06 16.74
C ARG A 9 -17.34 20.65 15.60
N ARG A 10 -16.25 21.34 15.93
CA ARG A 10 -15.23 21.72 14.96
C ARG A 10 -14.17 20.64 15.00
N VAL A 11 -13.74 20.17 13.83
CA VAL A 11 -12.67 19.18 13.73
C VAL A 11 -11.41 19.88 13.29
N TYR A 12 -10.38 19.78 14.12
CA TYR A 12 -9.07 20.32 13.84
C TYR A 12 -8.32 19.43 12.86
N PRO A 13 -7.39 19.99 12.07
CA PRO A 13 -6.42 19.19 11.37
C PRO A 13 -5.68 18.28 12.35
N VAL A 14 -5.31 17.10 11.85
CA VAL A 14 -4.47 16.09 12.51
C VAL A 14 -3.33 16.77 13.30
N PRO A 15 -3.01 16.36 14.54
CA PRO A 15 -2.05 17.07 15.38
C PRO A 15 -0.68 17.24 14.67
N PRO A 16 -0.03 18.42 14.78
CA PRO A 16 1.30 18.66 14.21
C PRO A 16 2.48 18.04 15.01
N GLU A 17 3.41 17.54 14.17
CA GLU A 17 4.86 17.28 14.23
C GLU A 17 5.53 16.29 15.21
N ASN A 18 5.08 16.10 16.45
CA ASN A 18 5.85 15.23 17.37
C ASN A 18 5.15 13.89 17.68
N GLY A 19 5.13 12.97 16.71
CA GLY A 19 4.74 11.58 16.97
C GLY A 19 4.41 10.72 15.76
N VAL A 20 4.58 9.40 15.90
CA VAL A 20 4.09 8.42 14.92
C VAL A 20 2.58 8.31 15.05
N LEU A 21 1.85 8.86 14.09
CA LEU A 21 0.40 8.68 14.03
C LEU A 21 0.06 7.32 13.44
N TRP A 22 -0.54 6.46 14.26
CA TRP A 22 -1.02 5.15 13.85
C TRP A 22 -2.45 5.23 13.28
N PRO A 23 -2.84 4.26 12.42
CA PRO A 23 -4.23 4.09 12.01
C PRO A 23 -5.18 4.04 13.21
N GLY A 24 -6.35 4.67 13.08
CA GLY A 24 -7.30 4.77 14.19
C GLY A 24 -7.02 5.91 15.19
N THR A 25 -5.80 6.46 15.24
CA THR A 25 -5.53 7.71 15.97
C THR A 25 -6.16 8.87 15.21
N LEU A 26 -7.37 9.26 15.59
CA LEU A 26 -8.09 10.37 14.98
C LEU A 26 -7.81 11.66 15.76
N PRO A 27 -7.79 12.84 15.10
CA PRO A 27 -7.73 14.09 15.84
C PRO A 27 -8.87 14.15 16.85
N PRO A 28 -8.65 14.73 18.04
CA PRO A 28 -9.71 14.90 19.00
C PRO A 28 -10.84 15.74 18.36
N ASP A 29 -12.08 15.33 18.58
CA ASP A 29 -13.22 16.18 18.30
C ASP A 29 -13.27 17.26 19.39
N GLU A 30 -13.07 18.53 19.05
CA GLU A 30 -13.34 19.60 20.02
C GLU A 30 -14.81 20.04 19.92
N VAL A 31 -15.45 20.13 21.07
CA VAL A 31 -16.75 20.79 21.17
C VAL A 31 -16.49 22.28 21.18
N VAL A 32 -16.86 22.95 20.09
CA VAL A 32 -16.70 24.40 19.95
C VAL A 32 -18.08 25.04 20.05
N PRO A 33 -18.22 26.21 20.70
CA PRO A 33 -19.47 26.95 20.68
C PRO A 33 -19.98 27.13 19.24
N PRO A 34 -21.30 27.07 19.01
CA PRO A 34 -21.85 27.32 17.68
C PRO A 34 -21.39 28.69 17.17
N ASP A 35 -20.76 28.69 16.00
CA ASP A 35 -20.56 29.91 15.22
C ASP A 35 -21.91 30.24 14.55
N PRO A 36 -22.55 31.37 14.88
CA PRO A 36 -23.86 31.73 14.33
C PRO A 36 -23.83 31.98 12.82
N THR A 37 -22.63 32.17 12.24
CA THR A 37 -22.44 32.34 10.79
C THR A 37 -22.20 31.03 10.05
N ALA A 38 -21.96 29.92 10.77
CA ALA A 38 -21.64 28.63 10.16
C ALA A 38 -22.89 27.91 9.65
N LEU A 39 -22.80 27.35 8.45
CA LEU A 39 -23.87 26.54 7.84
C LEU A 39 -23.72 25.06 8.23
N PRO A 40 -24.78 24.40 8.75
CA PRO A 40 -24.76 22.95 8.98
C PRO A 40 -24.68 22.19 7.66
N ILE A 41 -23.55 21.54 7.40
CA ILE A 41 -23.36 20.71 6.20
C ILE A 41 -23.84 19.26 6.38
N ALA A 42 -23.87 18.77 7.62
CA ALA A 42 -24.26 17.41 7.96
C ALA A 42 -24.66 17.28 9.44
N ARG A 43 -25.42 16.23 9.76
CA ARG A 43 -25.75 15.86 11.15
C ARG A 43 -25.59 14.36 11.39
N PHE A 44 -25.26 13.99 12.61
CA PHE A 44 -25.32 12.59 13.05
C PHE A 44 -26.64 12.31 13.78
N VAL A 45 -27.31 11.22 13.41
CA VAL A 45 -28.52 10.72 14.05
C VAL A 45 -28.26 9.29 14.50
N GLY A 46 -28.28 9.03 15.80
CA GLY A 46 -27.96 7.71 16.32
C GLY A 46 -27.94 7.62 17.84
N ARG A 47 -27.32 6.56 18.32
CA ARG A 47 -27.13 6.26 19.74
C ARG A 47 -25.63 6.28 20.06
N ARG A 48 -25.33 6.68 21.29
CA ARG A 48 -24.00 6.56 21.88
C ARG A 48 -24.16 5.96 23.27
N ALA A 49 -23.28 5.04 23.64
CA ALA A 49 -23.25 4.44 24.98
C ALA A 49 -21.81 4.32 25.46
N ILE A 50 -21.61 4.43 26.77
CA ILE A 50 -20.39 4.00 27.44
C ILE A 50 -20.63 2.54 27.81
N LEU A 51 -19.73 1.66 27.39
CA LEU A 51 -19.85 0.22 27.62
C LEU A 51 -19.05 -0.21 28.86
N ALA A 52 -17.89 0.41 29.06
CA ALA A 52 -17.02 0.26 30.22
C ALA A 52 -16.14 1.51 30.35
N GLU A 53 -15.33 1.59 31.40
CA GLU A 53 -14.28 2.61 31.50
C GLU A 53 -13.37 2.55 30.27
N GLY A 54 -13.09 3.71 29.65
CA GLY A 54 -12.31 3.80 28.41
C GLY A 54 -12.97 3.24 27.15
N VAL A 55 -14.13 2.58 27.24
CA VAL A 55 -14.79 1.94 26.08
C VAL A 55 -16.15 2.59 25.81
N SER A 56 -16.27 3.29 24.69
CA SER A 56 -17.54 3.84 24.24
C SER A 56 -17.88 3.45 22.82
N TRP A 57 -19.17 3.41 22.52
CA TRP A 57 -19.70 2.98 21.24
C TRP A 57 -20.67 4.00 20.68
N LEU A 58 -20.68 4.13 19.35
CA LEU A 58 -21.58 4.97 18.59
C LEU A 58 -22.11 4.18 17.41
N GLU A 59 -23.42 4.21 17.20
CA GLU A 59 -24.08 3.66 16.01
C GLU A 59 -25.18 4.61 15.54
N GLY A 60 -25.22 4.84 14.23
CA GLY A 60 -26.29 5.59 13.62
C GLY A 60 -26.00 5.87 12.16
N ARG A 61 -26.35 7.08 11.75
CA ARG A 61 -26.10 7.56 10.39
C ARG A 61 -25.71 9.02 10.37
N ILE A 62 -24.85 9.37 9.43
CA ILE A 62 -24.58 10.75 9.03
C ILE A 62 -25.59 11.09 7.93
N GLU A 63 -26.21 12.25 8.03
CA GLU A 63 -27.14 12.79 7.05
C GLU A 63 -26.60 14.14 6.55
N ALA A 64 -26.45 14.29 5.24
CA ALA A 64 -26.03 15.52 4.58
C ALA A 64 -26.96 15.78 3.38
N GLY A 65 -27.91 16.71 3.53
CA GLY A 65 -29.03 16.85 2.60
C GLY A 65 -29.81 15.54 2.49
N GLU A 66 -29.94 15.01 1.26
CA GLU A 66 -30.58 13.72 0.99
C GLU A 66 -29.64 12.52 1.18
N ALA A 67 -28.32 12.75 1.22
CA ALA A 67 -27.32 11.71 1.35
C ALA A 67 -27.30 11.16 2.79
N ARG A 68 -27.22 9.83 2.91
CA ARG A 68 -27.25 9.12 4.19
C ARG A 68 -26.17 8.04 4.22
N GLN A 69 -25.38 8.00 5.27
CA GLN A 69 -24.34 6.97 5.47
C GLN A 69 -24.46 6.36 6.87
N ARG A 70 -24.64 5.02 6.94
CA ARG A 70 -24.58 4.30 8.23
C ARG A 70 -23.15 4.27 8.74
N ILE A 71 -23.00 4.40 10.05
CA ILE A 71 -21.70 4.35 10.72
C ILE A 71 -21.84 3.73 12.10
N ALA A 72 -20.89 2.86 12.44
CA ALA A 72 -20.70 2.32 13.77
C ALA A 72 -19.22 2.45 14.13
N ARG A 73 -18.93 2.91 15.35
CA ARG A 73 -17.56 3.07 15.86
C ARG A 73 -17.49 2.63 17.31
N LEU A 74 -16.40 1.94 17.63
CA LEU A 74 -15.94 1.72 18.98
C LEU A 74 -14.79 2.69 19.24
N PHE A 75 -14.82 3.35 20.38
CA PHE A 75 -13.78 4.26 20.87
C PHE A 75 -13.15 3.61 22.08
N LEU A 76 -11.82 3.53 22.05
CA LEU A 76 -10.98 2.98 23.11
C LEU A 76 -10.05 4.10 23.58
N GLU A 77 -10.18 4.48 24.84
CA GLU A 77 -9.46 5.55 25.52
C GLU A 77 -8.71 4.94 26.70
N GLY A 78 -7.39 5.09 26.73
CA GLY A 78 -6.51 4.49 27.73
C GLY A 78 -5.09 4.32 27.20
N GLU A 79 -4.26 3.54 27.90
CA GLU A 79 -2.89 3.25 27.50
C GLU A 79 -2.83 2.46 26.19
N ALA A 80 -2.01 2.91 25.25
CA ALA A 80 -2.01 2.37 23.89
C ALA A 80 -1.75 0.84 23.81
N PRO A 81 -0.80 0.25 24.58
CA PRO A 81 -0.59 -1.20 24.56
C PRO A 81 -1.84 -1.99 24.99
N GLU A 82 -2.51 -1.55 26.06
CA GLU A 82 -3.71 -2.22 26.61
C GLU A 82 -4.88 -2.11 25.62
N MET A 83 -5.12 -0.91 25.08
CA MET A 83 -6.20 -0.68 24.13
C MET A 83 -6.01 -1.46 22.82
N LEU A 84 -4.77 -1.69 22.38
CA LEU A 84 -4.49 -2.51 21.19
C LEU A 84 -4.66 -4.01 21.44
N VAL A 85 -4.35 -4.50 22.65
CA VAL A 85 -4.68 -5.88 23.05
C VAL A 85 -6.19 -6.07 23.01
N LEU A 86 -6.94 -5.21 23.69
CA LEU A 86 -8.40 -5.24 23.69
C LEU A 86 -8.98 -5.17 22.27
N ALA A 87 -8.50 -4.27 21.43
CA ALA A 87 -8.97 -4.15 20.05
C ALA A 87 -8.70 -5.41 19.22
N THR A 88 -7.56 -6.08 19.45
CA THR A 88 -7.20 -7.33 18.77
C THR A 88 -8.13 -8.46 19.18
N GLU A 89 -8.41 -8.59 20.47
CA GLU A 89 -9.34 -9.60 21.01
C GLU A 89 -10.76 -9.38 20.47
N LEU A 90 -11.26 -8.14 20.51
CA LEU A 90 -12.57 -7.79 19.97
C LEU A 90 -12.66 -8.04 18.46
N ALA A 91 -11.58 -7.81 17.71
CA ALA A 91 -11.54 -8.02 16.27
C ALA A 91 -11.63 -9.51 15.86
N ILE A 92 -11.46 -10.45 16.79
CA ILE A 92 -11.68 -11.88 16.53
C ILE A 92 -13.15 -12.11 16.14
N THR A 93 -14.08 -11.58 16.92
CA THR A 93 -15.53 -11.80 16.77
C THR A 93 -16.23 -10.65 16.05
N LEU A 94 -15.78 -9.41 16.25
CA LEU A 94 -16.38 -8.23 15.65
C LEU A 94 -15.64 -7.83 14.36
N PRO A 95 -16.34 -7.28 13.35
CA PRO A 95 -15.73 -6.74 12.14
C PRO A 95 -15.07 -5.38 12.41
N LEU A 96 -14.14 -5.35 13.37
CA LEU A 96 -13.48 -4.15 13.85
C LEU A 96 -12.15 -3.93 13.11
N LEU A 97 -12.03 -2.75 12.49
CA LEU A 97 -10.78 -2.25 11.93
C LEU A 97 -10.52 -0.83 12.47
N PRO A 98 -9.25 -0.39 12.52
CA PRO A 98 -8.94 1.00 12.83
C PRO A 98 -9.65 1.93 11.85
N ALA A 99 -10.28 2.98 12.39
CA ALA A 99 -11.00 3.93 11.56
C ALA A 99 -10.02 4.72 10.66
N PRO A 100 -10.17 4.68 9.32
CA PRO A 100 -9.24 5.35 8.40
C PRO A 100 -9.41 6.88 8.37
N PHE A 101 -10.54 7.41 8.85
CA PHE A 101 -10.85 8.84 8.88
C PHE A 101 -11.82 9.20 10.01
N GLY A 102 -11.85 10.49 10.38
CA GLY A 102 -12.70 11.04 11.44
C GLY A 102 -14.19 11.06 11.07
N LEU A 103 -15.06 11.31 12.05
CA LEU A 103 -16.50 11.48 11.78
C LEU A 103 -16.76 12.74 10.94
N ALA A 104 -16.03 13.82 11.16
CA ALA A 104 -16.20 15.03 10.35
C ALA A 104 -15.73 14.86 8.91
N GLU A 105 -14.62 14.16 8.66
CA GLU A 105 -14.22 13.88 7.27
C GLU A 105 -15.25 12.98 6.57
N ALA A 106 -15.82 12.00 7.28
CA ALA A 106 -16.92 11.21 6.74
C ALA A 106 -18.14 12.09 6.39
N ALA A 107 -18.47 13.05 7.27
CA ALA A 107 -19.59 13.95 7.07
C ALA A 107 -19.38 14.96 5.93
N LEU A 108 -18.19 15.55 5.86
CA LEU A 108 -17.82 16.47 4.78
C LEU A 108 -17.78 15.76 3.43
N ALA A 109 -17.17 14.58 3.37
CA ALA A 109 -17.12 13.78 2.15
C ALA A 109 -18.53 13.42 1.64
N LEU A 110 -19.43 13.04 2.56
CA LEU A 110 -20.83 12.77 2.24
C LEU A 110 -21.55 14.01 1.71
N ALA A 111 -21.37 15.17 2.35
CA ALA A 111 -21.96 16.44 1.94
C ALA A 111 -21.46 16.90 0.56
N GLU A 112 -20.19 16.67 0.25
CA GLU A 112 -19.56 17.04 -1.03
C GLU A 112 -19.75 15.97 -2.12
N GLY A 113 -20.43 14.86 -1.83
CA GLY A 113 -20.64 13.78 -2.80
C GLY A 113 -19.35 13.08 -3.26
N ARG A 114 -18.31 13.06 -2.42
CA ARG A 114 -17.00 12.46 -2.73
C ARG A 114 -16.63 11.35 -1.75
N ALA A 115 -15.59 10.59 -2.10
CA ALA A 115 -14.97 9.68 -1.15
C ALA A 115 -14.23 10.44 -0.03
N PRO A 116 -14.16 9.89 1.19
CA PRO A 116 -13.31 10.41 2.25
C PRO A 116 -11.85 10.51 1.80
N ARG A 117 -11.17 11.60 2.19
CA ARG A 117 -9.76 11.82 1.88
C ARG A 117 -8.92 10.78 2.62
N HIS A 118 -7.98 10.19 1.89
CA HIS A 118 -6.99 9.32 2.48
C HIS A 118 -6.08 10.17 3.36
N ARG A 119 -5.84 9.75 4.60
CA ARG A 119 -4.87 10.43 5.48
C ARG A 119 -3.47 10.41 4.87
N ARG A 120 -3.10 9.30 4.24
CA ARG A 120 -1.79 9.05 3.63
C ARG A 120 -1.96 8.32 2.31
N ALA A 121 -1.05 8.57 1.38
CA ALA A 121 -1.01 7.94 0.07
C ALA A 121 0.45 7.72 -0.37
N GLY A 122 0.67 6.71 -1.21
CA GLY A 122 1.98 6.49 -1.83
C GLY A 122 3.09 6.07 -0.83
N PRO A 123 4.38 6.33 -1.16
CA PRO A 123 5.51 5.97 -0.30
C PRO A 123 5.53 6.79 1.01
N PRO A 124 5.99 6.22 2.13
CA PRO A 124 6.27 6.98 3.34
C PRO A 124 7.44 7.95 3.11
N SER A 125 7.43 9.08 3.81
CA SER A 125 8.57 9.98 3.93
C SER A 125 9.17 9.81 5.32
N LEU A 126 10.49 9.64 5.40
CA LEU A 126 11.23 9.54 6.68
C LEU A 126 11.90 10.86 7.05
N ALA A 127 11.35 11.98 6.56
CA ALA A 127 11.77 13.31 6.96
C ALA A 127 11.57 13.51 8.47
N GLY A 128 12.52 14.15 9.14
CA GLY A 128 12.41 14.49 10.57
C GLY A 128 12.59 13.33 11.55
N ALA A 129 12.72 12.08 11.08
CA ALA A 129 13.02 10.96 11.96
C ALA A 129 14.51 10.98 12.37
N GLU A 130 14.77 11.16 13.66
CA GLU A 130 16.14 11.25 14.21
C GLU A 130 16.81 9.86 14.32
N GLY A 131 16.03 8.86 14.70
CA GLY A 131 16.47 7.48 14.94
C GLY A 131 15.86 6.44 13.99
N ILE A 132 16.45 5.24 14.00
CA ILE A 132 16.01 4.10 13.19
C ILE A 132 14.60 3.64 13.59
N GLU A 133 14.30 3.59 14.89
CA GLU A 133 12.99 3.16 15.40
C GLU A 133 11.88 4.07 14.92
N THR A 134 11.99 5.37 15.21
CA THR A 134 11.00 6.37 14.84
C THR A 134 10.75 6.36 13.33
N ALA A 135 11.80 6.19 12.53
CA ALA A 135 11.68 6.07 11.08
C ALA A 135 10.91 4.81 10.66
N LEU A 136 11.25 3.65 11.22
CA LEU A 136 10.56 2.40 10.90
C LEU A 136 9.08 2.45 11.30
N LEU A 137 8.79 2.86 12.52
CA LEU A 137 7.43 2.96 13.04
C LEU A 137 6.59 3.95 12.22
N ALA A 138 7.14 5.13 11.89
CA ALA A 138 6.48 6.09 10.99
C ALA A 138 6.18 5.48 9.61
N ALA A 139 7.12 4.71 9.05
CA ALA A 139 6.94 4.06 7.76
C ALA A 139 5.85 2.99 7.78
N LEU A 140 5.81 2.15 8.81
CA LEU A 140 4.83 1.09 8.97
C LEU A 140 3.43 1.67 9.22
N ALA A 141 3.31 2.65 10.11
CA ALA A 141 2.07 3.37 10.37
C ALA A 141 1.52 4.00 9.09
N HIS A 142 2.38 4.63 8.28
CA HIS A 142 1.99 5.21 6.99
C HIS A 142 1.43 4.16 6.03
N LEU A 143 2.12 3.03 5.91
CA LEU A 143 1.74 2.00 4.95
C LEU A 143 0.50 1.21 5.38
N LEU A 144 0.26 1.08 6.69
CA LEU A 144 -0.99 0.55 7.22
C LEU A 144 -2.17 1.50 6.94
N ASP A 145 -1.99 2.82 7.09
CA ASP A 145 -3.01 3.81 6.69
C ASP A 145 -3.33 3.71 5.20
N VAL A 146 -2.30 3.62 4.34
CA VAL A 146 -2.48 3.43 2.89
C VAL A 146 -3.23 2.13 2.60
N LEU A 147 -2.88 1.04 3.28
CA LEU A 147 -3.54 -0.24 3.10
C LEU A 147 -5.03 -0.17 3.46
N LEU A 148 -5.36 0.40 4.63
CA LEU A 148 -6.73 0.56 5.11
C LEU A 148 -7.56 1.50 4.23
N ALA A 149 -6.95 2.54 3.67
CA ALA A 149 -7.64 3.47 2.78
C ALA A 149 -7.94 2.86 1.39
N GLU A 150 -7.09 1.98 0.89
CA GLU A 150 -7.22 1.41 -0.46
C GLU A 150 -8.00 0.08 -0.48
N THR A 151 -8.09 -0.67 0.63
CA THR A 151 -8.79 -1.96 0.67
C THR A 151 -10.30 -1.90 0.36
N PRO A 152 -11.06 -0.83 0.67
CA PRO A 152 -12.45 -0.71 0.21
C PRO A 152 -12.59 -0.66 -1.33
N GLY A 153 -11.51 -0.26 -2.02
CA GLY A 153 -11.41 -0.27 -3.48
C GLY A 153 -11.02 -1.63 -4.07
N CYS A 154 -10.69 -2.64 -3.25
CA CYS A 154 -10.35 -3.99 -3.68
C CYS A 154 -11.61 -4.83 -3.98
N ARG A 155 -12.52 -4.30 -4.79
CA ARG A 155 -13.78 -4.94 -5.15
C ARG A 155 -14.08 -4.79 -6.63
N LEU A 156 -14.92 -5.68 -7.15
CA LEU A 156 -15.38 -5.59 -8.54
C LEU A 156 -16.10 -4.26 -8.80
N GLY A 157 -15.89 -3.74 -10.02
CA GLY A 157 -16.45 -2.46 -10.46
C GLY A 157 -15.71 -1.21 -9.96
N ALA A 158 -14.83 -1.31 -8.96
CA ALA A 158 -14.05 -0.17 -8.45
C ALA A 158 -12.76 0.12 -9.26
N GLY A 159 -12.45 -0.73 -10.24
CA GLY A 159 -11.22 -0.68 -11.03
C GLY A 159 -10.00 -1.27 -10.30
N PRO A 160 -8.81 -1.23 -10.94
CA PRO A 160 -7.61 -1.94 -10.46
C PRO A 160 -6.84 -1.20 -9.36
N ARG A 161 -7.23 0.06 -9.06
CA ARG A 161 -6.43 0.95 -8.21
C ARG A 161 -6.26 0.39 -6.80
N GLY A 162 -7.35 0.00 -6.13
CA GLY A 162 -7.30 -0.49 -4.76
C GLY A 162 -6.35 -1.68 -4.63
N VAL A 163 -6.55 -2.70 -5.47
CA VAL A 163 -5.67 -3.88 -5.53
C VAL A 163 -4.22 -3.49 -5.80
N HIS A 164 -3.97 -2.60 -6.76
CA HIS A 164 -2.62 -2.14 -7.07
C HIS A 164 -1.95 -1.45 -5.88
N GLN A 165 -2.62 -0.49 -5.25
CA GLN A 165 -2.07 0.29 -4.15
C GLN A 165 -1.89 -0.55 -2.88
N SER A 166 -2.86 -1.41 -2.53
CA SER A 166 -2.70 -2.36 -1.41
C SER A 166 -1.50 -3.29 -1.62
N ARG A 167 -1.28 -3.80 -2.84
CA ARG A 167 -0.07 -4.59 -3.16
C ARG A 167 1.21 -3.79 -3.01
N VAL A 168 1.22 -2.53 -3.45
CA VAL A 168 2.38 -1.65 -3.29
C VAL A 168 2.67 -1.43 -1.81
N ALA A 169 1.65 -1.12 -1.00
CA ALA A 169 1.78 -0.90 0.43
C ALA A 169 2.37 -2.13 1.14
N ILE A 170 1.81 -3.32 0.92
CA ILE A 170 2.31 -4.57 1.52
C ILE A 170 3.74 -4.89 1.09
N ARG A 171 4.08 -4.74 -0.20
CA ARG A 171 5.45 -4.98 -0.67
C ARG A 171 6.45 -4.01 -0.04
N ARG A 172 6.06 -2.76 0.20
CA ARG A 172 6.88 -1.78 0.90
C ARG A 172 7.07 -2.18 2.37
N MET A 173 6.00 -2.54 3.08
CA MET A 173 6.08 -3.02 4.48
C MET A 173 7.05 -4.19 4.61
N ARG A 174 6.86 -5.24 3.80
CA ARG A 174 7.76 -6.41 3.79
C ARG A 174 9.20 -6.07 3.43
N SER A 175 9.41 -5.04 2.59
CA SER A 175 10.76 -4.58 2.25
C SER A 175 11.41 -3.80 3.38
N LEU A 176 10.63 -3.06 4.16
CA LEU A 176 11.07 -2.38 5.39
C LEU A 176 11.43 -3.40 6.47
N LEU A 177 10.60 -4.43 6.71
CA LEU A 177 10.91 -5.49 7.68
C LEU A 177 12.25 -6.18 7.36
N LYS A 178 12.52 -6.44 6.07
CA LYS A 178 13.82 -6.99 5.64
C LYS A 178 14.96 -6.00 5.78
N LEU A 179 14.69 -4.72 5.55
CA LEU A 179 15.69 -3.66 5.62
C LEU A 179 16.14 -3.41 7.06
N PHE A 180 15.19 -3.37 7.98
CA PHE A 180 15.38 -3.13 9.39
C PHE A 180 15.44 -4.44 10.19
N ARG A 181 15.73 -5.57 9.53
CA ARG A 181 15.79 -6.88 10.19
C ARG A 181 16.65 -6.92 11.47
N PRO A 182 17.82 -6.27 11.54
CA PRO A 182 18.61 -6.25 12.78
C PRO A 182 17.86 -5.71 14.00
N VAL A 183 16.79 -4.93 13.79
CA VAL A 183 15.99 -4.32 14.84
C VAL A 183 14.57 -4.91 14.96
N VAL A 184 14.12 -5.70 13.96
CA VAL A 184 12.78 -6.33 13.93
C VAL A 184 12.81 -7.83 13.59
N ASP A 185 13.62 -8.65 14.30
CA ASP A 185 13.73 -10.11 14.07
C ASP A 185 12.99 -10.98 15.12
N GLY A 186 12.06 -10.39 15.87
CA GLY A 186 11.24 -11.10 16.87
C GLY A 186 10.17 -12.03 16.27
N PRO A 187 9.63 -12.98 17.05
CA PRO A 187 8.61 -13.92 16.58
C PRO A 187 7.37 -13.22 16.00
N GLY A 188 6.86 -12.17 16.67
CA GLY A 188 5.72 -11.40 16.17
C GLY A 188 5.99 -10.71 14.83
N TRP A 189 7.20 -10.17 14.60
CA TRP A 189 7.59 -9.57 13.32
C TRP A 189 7.64 -10.61 12.18
N ARG A 190 8.12 -11.83 12.46
CA ARG A 190 8.14 -12.92 11.47
C ARG A 190 6.75 -13.42 11.14
N GLU A 191 5.90 -13.55 12.15
CA GLU A 191 4.49 -13.87 11.98
C GLU A 191 3.78 -12.84 11.11
N TRP A 192 4.00 -11.55 11.39
CA TRP A 192 3.40 -10.49 10.60
C TRP A 192 3.91 -10.45 9.14
N ASP A 193 5.21 -10.70 8.87
CA ASP A 193 5.69 -10.84 7.49
C ASP A 193 5.02 -12.02 6.76
N ALA A 194 4.73 -13.11 7.47
CA ALA A 194 4.03 -14.27 6.92
C ALA A 194 2.57 -13.94 6.58
N GLU A 195 1.85 -13.24 7.46
CA GLU A 195 0.50 -12.76 7.18
C GLU A 195 0.45 -11.79 5.99
N LEU A 196 1.36 -10.81 5.98
CA LEU A 196 1.53 -9.88 4.86
C LEU A 196 1.85 -10.62 3.55
N ARG A 197 2.60 -11.74 3.61
CA ARG A 197 2.86 -12.59 2.44
C ARG A 197 1.58 -13.26 1.94
N GLY A 198 0.75 -13.78 2.83
CA GLY A 198 -0.55 -14.37 2.48
C GLY A 198 -1.47 -13.36 1.79
N LEU A 199 -1.62 -12.17 2.37
CA LEU A 199 -2.39 -11.07 1.77
C LEU A 199 -1.83 -10.67 0.38
N ALA A 200 -0.50 -10.60 0.26
CA ALA A 200 0.15 -10.27 -1.01
C ALA A 200 -0.10 -11.32 -2.11
N GLN A 201 -0.27 -12.60 -1.75
CA GLN A 201 -0.59 -13.66 -2.72
C GLN A 201 -2.01 -13.50 -3.25
N ALA A 202 -2.99 -13.32 -2.36
CA ALA A 202 -4.40 -13.14 -2.75
C ALA A 202 -4.61 -11.89 -3.62
N LEU A 203 -4.03 -10.76 -3.23
CA LEU A 203 -4.04 -9.55 -4.06
C LEU A 203 -3.33 -9.76 -5.41
N GLY A 204 -2.32 -10.63 -5.44
CA GLY A 204 -1.56 -10.97 -6.64
C GLY A 204 -2.41 -11.62 -7.70
N ALA A 205 -3.20 -12.63 -7.32
CA ALA A 205 -4.11 -13.31 -8.23
C ALA A 205 -5.06 -12.33 -8.93
N ALA A 206 -5.67 -11.40 -8.20
CA ALA A 206 -6.54 -10.37 -8.79
C ALA A 206 -5.76 -9.41 -9.71
N ARG A 207 -4.59 -8.94 -9.26
CA ARG A 207 -3.79 -7.98 -10.03
C ARG A 207 -3.26 -8.55 -11.33
N ASP A 208 -2.88 -9.82 -11.35
CA ASP A 208 -2.32 -10.44 -12.54
C ASP A 208 -3.38 -10.50 -13.65
N TRP A 209 -4.64 -10.79 -13.31
CA TRP A 209 -5.77 -10.68 -14.24
C TRP A 209 -6.07 -9.25 -14.68
N ASP A 210 -6.02 -8.26 -13.77
CA ASP A 210 -6.18 -6.84 -14.17
C ASP A 210 -5.14 -6.43 -15.21
N VAL A 211 -3.87 -6.77 -14.96
CA VAL A 211 -2.76 -6.44 -15.89
C VAL A 211 -2.97 -7.13 -17.23
N PHE A 212 -3.39 -8.40 -17.22
CA PHE A 212 -3.67 -9.14 -18.45
C PHE A 212 -4.80 -8.49 -19.26
N LEU A 213 -5.92 -8.19 -18.60
CA LEU A 213 -7.14 -7.64 -19.21
C LEU A 213 -7.04 -6.17 -19.60
N MET A 214 -6.07 -5.42 -19.07
CA MET A 214 -5.81 -4.01 -19.44
C MET A 214 -4.62 -3.84 -20.40
N GLY A 215 -3.85 -4.91 -20.64
CA GLY A 215 -2.58 -4.84 -21.36
C GLY A 215 -2.49 -5.86 -22.48
N ILE A 216 -1.82 -6.99 -22.19
CA ILE A 216 -1.43 -7.99 -23.20
C ILE A 216 -2.65 -8.60 -23.91
N GLY A 217 -3.73 -8.89 -23.19
CA GLY A 217 -4.93 -9.49 -23.76
C GLY A 217 -5.60 -8.62 -24.84
N PRO A 218 -6.04 -7.39 -24.53
CA PRO A 218 -6.57 -6.47 -25.54
C PRO A 218 -5.59 -6.13 -26.65
N GLY A 219 -4.29 -6.01 -26.33
CA GLY A 219 -3.25 -5.77 -27.34
C GLY A 219 -3.19 -6.88 -28.39
N ALA A 220 -3.22 -8.14 -27.96
CA ALA A 220 -3.25 -9.30 -28.86
C ALA A 220 -4.55 -9.34 -29.69
N LEU A 221 -5.69 -9.00 -29.10
CA LEU A 221 -6.98 -8.91 -29.81
C LEU A 221 -6.94 -7.86 -30.93
N GLY A 222 -6.40 -6.67 -30.63
CA GLY A 222 -6.26 -5.58 -31.60
C GLY A 222 -5.33 -5.96 -32.76
N ALA A 223 -4.21 -6.62 -32.46
CA ALA A 223 -3.24 -7.06 -33.48
C ALA A 223 -3.82 -8.08 -34.49
N LEU A 224 -4.87 -8.83 -34.13
CA LEU A 224 -5.59 -9.75 -35.02
C LEU A 224 -6.95 -9.22 -35.50
N GLY A 225 -7.20 -7.91 -35.43
CA GLY A 225 -8.43 -7.33 -35.99
C GLY A 225 -9.71 -7.80 -35.29
N GLY A 226 -9.66 -8.16 -34.02
CA GLY A 226 -10.86 -8.49 -33.24
C GLY A 226 -11.35 -9.94 -33.34
N ASP A 227 -10.46 -10.89 -33.57
CA ASP A 227 -10.75 -12.34 -33.68
C ASP A 227 -11.66 -12.87 -32.55
N THR A 228 -12.73 -13.57 -32.93
CA THR A 228 -13.76 -14.10 -32.02
C THR A 228 -13.21 -15.12 -31.00
N ARG A 229 -12.16 -15.87 -31.32
CA ARG A 229 -11.50 -16.80 -30.39
C ARG A 229 -10.80 -16.04 -29.28
N LEU A 230 -10.16 -14.91 -29.58
CA LEU A 230 -9.55 -14.03 -28.57
C LEU A 230 -10.62 -13.32 -27.73
N LYS A 231 -11.73 -12.88 -28.32
CA LYS A 231 -12.87 -12.34 -27.54
C LYS A 231 -13.37 -13.34 -26.50
N ARG A 232 -13.52 -14.61 -26.89
CA ARG A 232 -13.90 -15.71 -25.96
C ARG A 232 -12.84 -15.94 -24.88
N LEU A 233 -11.55 -15.93 -25.22
CA LEU A 233 -10.45 -16.02 -24.24
C LEU A 233 -10.53 -14.90 -23.21
N LEU A 234 -10.71 -13.65 -23.65
CA LEU A 234 -10.82 -12.49 -22.76
C LEU A 234 -12.06 -12.56 -21.87
N ALA A 235 -13.18 -13.07 -22.37
CA ALA A 235 -14.37 -13.30 -21.56
C ALA A 235 -14.10 -14.36 -20.45
N THR A 236 -13.35 -15.42 -20.76
CA THR A 236 -12.92 -16.40 -19.74
C THR A 236 -11.96 -15.78 -18.73
N ALA A 237 -10.99 -14.97 -19.16
CA ALA A 237 -10.10 -14.25 -18.28
C ALA A 237 -10.85 -13.27 -17.35
N ALA A 238 -11.91 -12.62 -17.84
CA ALA A 238 -12.77 -11.76 -17.02
C ALA A 238 -13.49 -12.56 -15.92
N ARG A 239 -13.98 -13.77 -16.21
CA ARG A 239 -14.57 -14.64 -15.18
C ARG A 239 -13.57 -15.07 -14.11
N GLU A 240 -12.33 -15.38 -14.50
CA GLU A 240 -11.26 -15.71 -13.55
C GLU A 240 -10.86 -14.50 -12.70
N ARG A 241 -10.82 -13.30 -13.28
CA ARG A 241 -10.67 -12.04 -12.53
C ARG A 241 -11.78 -11.90 -11.50
N ASP A 242 -13.02 -12.08 -11.90
CA ASP A 242 -14.18 -11.90 -11.03
C ASP A 242 -14.17 -12.89 -9.86
N ALA A 243 -13.80 -14.15 -10.12
CA ALA A 243 -13.56 -15.15 -9.08
C ALA A 243 -12.42 -14.75 -8.12
N ALA A 244 -11.30 -14.22 -8.65
CA ALA A 244 -10.18 -13.76 -7.82
C ALA A 244 -10.58 -12.57 -6.91
N TYR A 245 -11.37 -11.63 -7.42
CA TYR A 245 -11.92 -10.54 -6.60
C TYR A 245 -12.94 -11.02 -5.57
N ALA A 246 -13.78 -12.02 -5.89
CA ALA A 246 -14.70 -12.61 -4.93
C ALA A 246 -13.93 -13.26 -3.76
N ALA A 247 -12.92 -14.06 -4.05
CA ALA A 247 -12.04 -14.66 -3.04
C ALA A 247 -11.30 -13.59 -2.21
N LEU A 248 -10.80 -12.54 -2.85
CA LEU A 248 -10.19 -11.40 -2.17
C LEU A 248 -11.19 -10.68 -1.25
N GLY A 249 -12.44 -10.51 -1.68
CA GLY A 249 -13.50 -9.91 -0.87
C GLY A 249 -13.77 -10.70 0.41
N VAL A 250 -13.83 -12.04 0.32
CA VAL A 250 -13.98 -12.93 1.49
C VAL A 250 -12.80 -12.78 2.46
N LEU A 251 -11.57 -12.78 1.93
CA LEU A 251 -10.36 -12.58 2.74
C LEU A 251 -10.39 -11.23 3.49
N LEU A 252 -10.70 -10.13 2.78
CA LEU A 252 -10.70 -8.78 3.34
C LEU A 252 -11.85 -8.55 4.33
N ALA A 253 -12.95 -9.30 4.23
CA ALA A 253 -14.03 -9.29 5.22
C ALA A 253 -13.74 -10.21 6.44
N GLY A 254 -12.81 -11.15 6.29
CA GLY A 254 -12.52 -12.19 7.27
C GLY A 254 -11.66 -11.74 8.46
N ALA A 255 -11.65 -12.58 9.50
CA ALA A 255 -10.86 -12.35 10.72
C ALA A 255 -9.35 -12.31 10.45
N ALA A 256 -8.86 -13.07 9.45
CA ALA A 256 -7.45 -13.07 9.08
C ALA A 256 -6.95 -11.69 8.68
N PHE A 257 -7.70 -10.95 7.85
CA PHE A 257 -7.30 -9.59 7.47
C PHE A 257 -7.30 -8.64 8.67
N ARG A 258 -8.32 -8.71 9.53
CA ARG A 258 -8.39 -7.89 10.75
C ARG A 258 -7.21 -8.15 11.67
N ARG A 259 -6.89 -9.43 11.89
CA ARG A 259 -5.73 -9.87 12.67
C ARG A 259 -4.43 -9.27 12.10
N THR A 260 -4.21 -9.34 10.79
CA THR A 260 -3.00 -8.79 10.16
C THR A 260 -2.84 -7.29 10.42
N ILE A 261 -3.95 -6.54 10.40
CA ILE A 261 -3.94 -5.11 10.69
C ILE A 261 -3.60 -4.86 12.17
N TRP A 262 -4.31 -5.52 13.09
CA TRP A 262 -4.14 -5.29 14.53
C TRP A 262 -2.77 -5.76 15.04
N LEU A 263 -2.26 -6.89 14.56
CA LEU A 263 -0.90 -7.35 14.86
C LEU A 263 0.15 -6.32 14.43
N GLY A 264 -0.01 -5.73 13.24
CA GLY A 264 0.88 -4.67 12.77
C GLY A 264 0.87 -3.42 13.66
N LEU A 265 -0.29 -3.07 14.22
CA LEU A 265 -0.41 -1.97 15.19
C LEU A 265 0.23 -2.31 16.54
N GLN A 266 0.01 -3.53 17.05
CA GLN A 266 0.61 -3.99 18.31
C GLN A 266 2.14 -4.01 18.24
N LEU A 267 2.70 -4.57 17.18
CA LEU A 267 4.15 -4.56 16.92
C LEU A 267 4.71 -3.14 16.84
N GLY A 268 3.89 -2.20 16.36
CA GLY A 268 4.21 -0.79 16.31
C GLY A 268 4.42 -0.11 17.66
N GLN A 269 3.90 -0.70 18.75
CA GLN A 269 4.09 -0.19 20.12
C GLN A 269 5.19 -0.92 20.88
N ILE A 270 5.71 -2.04 20.36
CA ILE A 270 6.83 -2.72 21.00
C ILE A 270 8.08 -1.88 20.74
N ARG A 271 8.48 -1.12 21.76
CA ARG A 271 9.82 -0.51 21.77
C ARG A 271 10.83 -1.63 21.69
N SER A 272 11.57 -1.70 20.59
CA SER A 272 12.57 -2.76 20.44
C SER A 272 13.85 -2.33 21.18
N GLY A 273 14.60 -3.29 21.70
CA GLY A 273 15.82 -3.02 22.49
C GLY A 273 16.98 -2.43 21.68
N THR A 274 18.19 -2.64 22.20
CA THR A 274 19.46 -2.00 21.78
C THR A 274 19.68 -1.83 20.27
N GLY A 275 20.12 -0.64 19.84
CA GLY A 275 20.52 -0.33 18.46
C GLY A 275 19.57 0.60 17.68
N LEU A 276 18.45 0.98 18.27
CA LEU A 276 17.42 1.84 17.68
C LEU A 276 17.68 3.35 17.76
N ASP A 277 18.51 3.77 18.72
CA ASP A 277 18.96 5.16 18.90
C ASP A 277 20.06 5.56 17.90
N GLN A 278 20.44 4.65 16.99
CA GLN A 278 21.43 4.96 15.97
C GLN A 278 20.90 6.03 15.00
N PRO A 279 21.75 6.97 14.57
CA PRO A 279 21.36 7.99 13.60
C PRO A 279 20.86 7.37 12.29
N LEU A 280 19.70 7.83 11.81
CA LEU A 280 19.06 7.30 10.60
C LEU A 280 19.91 7.48 9.33
N ALA A 281 20.58 8.63 9.18
CA ALA A 281 21.25 9.01 7.94
C ALA A 281 22.48 8.11 7.59
N PRO A 282 23.42 7.82 8.52
CA PRO A 282 24.48 6.84 8.30
C PRO A 282 23.95 5.45 7.93
N PHE A 283 22.93 4.96 8.64
CA PHE A 283 22.28 3.69 8.36
C PHE A 283 21.69 3.66 6.94
N ALA A 284 20.89 4.67 6.59
CA ALA A 284 20.28 4.80 5.28
C ALA A 284 21.33 4.86 4.15
N ALA A 285 22.43 5.60 4.36
CA ALA A 285 23.51 5.71 3.39
C ALA A 285 24.20 4.35 3.15
N GLU A 286 24.47 3.57 4.19
CA GLU A 286 25.09 2.25 4.03
C GLU A 286 24.17 1.26 3.34
N VAL A 287 22.88 1.26 3.68
CA VAL A 287 21.85 0.45 3.01
C VAL A 287 21.83 0.73 1.51
N LEU A 288 21.71 2.02 1.14
CA LEU A 288 21.62 2.44 -0.25
C LEU A 288 22.91 2.13 -1.00
N ARG A 289 24.07 2.34 -0.37
CA ARG A 289 25.39 1.99 -0.91
C ARG A 289 25.51 0.48 -1.18
N LYS A 290 25.11 -0.39 -0.25
CA LYS A 290 25.12 -1.86 -0.43
C LYS A 290 24.23 -2.28 -1.61
N ARG A 291 22.98 -1.81 -1.63
CA ARG A 291 22.01 -2.16 -2.69
C ARG A 291 22.42 -1.62 -4.05
N TRP A 292 22.95 -0.40 -4.11
CA TRP A 292 23.50 0.17 -5.34
C TRP A 292 24.72 -0.59 -5.87
N ARG A 293 25.65 -0.99 -4.99
CA ARG A 293 26.81 -1.82 -5.39
C ARG A 293 26.36 -3.15 -6.00
N ARG A 294 25.37 -3.81 -5.39
CA ARG A 294 24.80 -5.06 -5.92
C ARG A 294 24.16 -4.85 -7.30
N LEU A 295 23.32 -3.82 -7.45
CA LEU A 295 22.69 -3.50 -8.72
C LEU A 295 23.72 -3.14 -9.81
N LYS A 296 24.78 -2.39 -9.47
CA LYS A 296 25.89 -2.08 -10.39
C LYS A 296 26.62 -3.31 -10.88
N ARG A 297 26.86 -4.29 -10.01
CA ARG A 297 27.49 -5.56 -10.41
C ARG A 297 26.60 -6.33 -11.38
N ALA A 298 25.30 -6.45 -11.06
CA ALA A 298 24.34 -7.11 -11.96
C ALA A 298 24.28 -6.41 -13.33
N GLY A 299 24.23 -5.08 -13.36
CA GLY A 299 24.16 -4.30 -14.59
C GLY A 299 25.48 -4.13 -15.35
N ALA A 300 26.62 -4.65 -14.87
CA ALA A 300 27.91 -4.48 -15.55
C ALA A 300 27.95 -5.18 -16.91
N ALA A 301 27.34 -6.36 -17.00
CA ALA A 301 27.20 -7.16 -18.21
C ALA A 301 25.73 -7.33 -18.61
N MET A 302 24.94 -6.24 -18.46
CA MET A 302 23.48 -6.28 -18.64
C MET A 302 23.05 -6.85 -19.99
N GLU A 303 23.81 -6.54 -21.04
CA GLU A 303 23.53 -6.97 -22.42
C GLU A 303 23.66 -8.49 -22.59
N GLN A 304 24.55 -9.12 -21.82
CA GLN A 304 24.83 -10.55 -21.85
C GLN A 304 23.99 -11.37 -20.87
N LEU A 305 23.17 -10.71 -20.03
CA LEU A 305 22.36 -11.43 -19.04
C LEU A 305 21.29 -12.29 -19.72
N ASP A 306 21.06 -13.48 -19.19
CA ASP A 306 19.91 -14.30 -19.55
C ASP A 306 18.62 -13.80 -18.85
N SER A 307 17.50 -14.46 -19.11
CA SER A 307 16.21 -14.09 -18.51
C SER A 307 16.20 -14.22 -16.98
N ALA A 308 16.95 -15.17 -16.42
CA ALA A 308 16.98 -15.41 -14.98
C ALA A 308 17.78 -14.31 -14.26
N ALA A 309 18.94 -13.94 -14.80
CA ALA A 309 19.76 -12.86 -14.27
C ALA A 309 19.11 -11.48 -14.44
N LEU A 310 18.38 -11.24 -15.55
CA LEU A 310 17.54 -10.04 -15.69
C LEU A 310 16.42 -9.99 -14.65
N HIS A 311 15.82 -11.14 -14.31
CA HIS A 311 14.84 -11.22 -13.23
C HIS A 311 15.46 -10.86 -11.87
N GLU A 312 16.64 -11.40 -11.54
CA GLU A 312 17.34 -11.04 -10.31
C GLU A 312 17.73 -9.55 -10.26
N MET A 313 18.21 -9.00 -11.39
CA MET A 313 18.49 -7.56 -11.51
C MET A 313 17.22 -6.73 -11.26
N ARG A 314 16.06 -7.17 -11.74
CA ARG A 314 14.76 -6.52 -11.47
C ARG A 314 14.43 -6.55 -9.98
N LEU A 315 14.66 -7.67 -9.30
CA LEU A 315 14.45 -7.76 -7.86
C LEU A 315 15.37 -6.79 -7.11
N ASP A 316 16.64 -6.68 -7.51
CA ASP A 316 17.59 -5.74 -6.93
C ASP A 316 17.22 -4.28 -7.18
N ALA A 317 16.76 -3.93 -8.39
CA ALA A 317 16.23 -2.61 -8.71
C ALA A 317 15.00 -2.26 -7.83
N LYS A 318 14.06 -3.19 -7.68
CA LYS A 318 12.89 -3.04 -6.78
C LYS A 318 13.30 -2.84 -5.33
N ARG A 319 14.23 -3.66 -4.84
CA ARG A 319 14.77 -3.55 -3.48
C ARG A 319 15.44 -2.19 -3.28
N LEU A 320 16.25 -1.72 -4.22
CA LEU A 320 16.87 -0.40 -4.14
C LEU A 320 15.80 0.71 -4.13
N ARG A 321 14.76 0.61 -4.96
CA ARG A 321 13.70 1.62 -5.04
C ARG A 321 12.92 1.73 -3.75
N TYR A 322 12.51 0.59 -3.18
CA TYR A 322 11.78 0.57 -1.91
C TYR A 322 12.62 1.05 -0.71
N ALA A 323 13.95 1.05 -0.81
CA ALA A 323 14.81 1.70 0.18
C ALA A 323 15.04 3.19 -0.14
N ALA A 324 15.21 3.55 -1.41
CA ALA A 324 15.54 4.91 -1.84
C ALA A 324 14.38 5.88 -1.66
N GLU A 325 13.14 5.48 -1.94
CA GLU A 325 11.97 6.36 -1.84
C GLU A 325 11.73 6.87 -0.41
N PRO A 326 11.70 6.02 0.65
CA PRO A 326 11.53 6.51 2.01
C PRO A 326 12.68 7.39 2.52
N PHE A 327 13.92 7.03 2.16
CA PHE A 327 15.11 7.77 2.58
C PHE A 327 15.40 9.03 1.77
N ALA A 328 14.73 9.24 0.63
CA ALA A 328 14.96 10.39 -0.24
C ALA A 328 14.84 11.72 0.50
N ALA A 329 13.92 11.81 1.47
CA ALA A 329 13.67 13.03 2.22
C ALA A 329 14.79 13.40 3.21
N ILE A 330 15.68 12.46 3.56
CA ILE A 330 16.87 12.73 4.39
C ILE A 330 17.86 13.65 3.64
N TRP A 331 17.90 13.54 2.31
CA TRP A 331 18.77 14.34 1.46
C TRP A 331 17.92 15.15 0.46
N PRO A 332 17.36 16.29 0.88
CA PRO A 332 16.50 17.09 0.03
C PRO A 332 17.24 17.57 -1.22
N GLY A 333 16.49 17.73 -2.32
CA GLY A 333 17.00 18.30 -3.56
C GLY A 333 16.77 17.45 -4.80
N ARG A 334 17.23 17.97 -5.94
CA ARG A 334 16.94 17.39 -7.28
C ARG A 334 17.63 16.04 -7.51
N ALA A 335 18.69 15.72 -6.76
CA ALA A 335 19.44 14.48 -6.91
C ALA A 335 18.61 13.24 -6.55
N ALA A 336 17.93 13.26 -5.39
CA ALA A 336 17.08 12.15 -4.95
C ALA A 336 15.91 11.93 -5.92
N LYS A 337 15.20 13.00 -6.30
CA LYS A 337 14.11 12.94 -7.28
C LYS A 337 14.57 12.36 -8.63
N ARG A 338 15.72 12.82 -9.14
CA ARG A 338 16.29 12.32 -10.40
C ARG A 338 16.69 10.85 -10.30
N PHE A 339 17.38 10.45 -9.24
CA PHE A 339 17.82 9.07 -9.05
C PHE A 339 16.64 8.11 -8.94
N THR A 340 15.66 8.43 -8.09
CA THR A 340 14.43 7.62 -7.92
C THR A 340 13.63 7.52 -9.20
N ARG A 341 13.53 8.60 -10.00
CA ARG A 341 12.88 8.56 -11.32
C ARG A 341 13.61 7.62 -12.28
N ARG A 342 14.94 7.73 -12.43
CA ARG A 342 15.71 6.83 -13.32
C ARG A 342 15.64 5.37 -12.86
N LEU A 343 15.59 5.14 -11.55
CA LEU A 343 15.43 3.80 -10.99
C LEU A 343 14.03 3.23 -11.27
N ALA A 344 12.99 4.08 -11.25
CA ALA A 344 11.65 3.70 -11.65
C ALA A 344 11.59 3.31 -13.13
N GLU A 345 12.19 4.10 -14.02
CA GLU A 345 12.29 3.82 -15.46
C GLU A 345 12.95 2.46 -15.73
N LEU A 346 14.07 2.17 -15.06
CA LEU A 346 14.72 0.85 -15.16
C LEU A 346 13.81 -0.29 -14.70
N GLN A 347 13.11 -0.10 -13.58
CA GLN A 347 12.20 -1.11 -13.06
C GLN A 347 11.02 -1.37 -14.00
N GLU A 348 10.48 -0.33 -14.64
CA GLU A 348 9.39 -0.48 -15.62
C GLU A 348 9.86 -1.25 -16.86
N ALA A 349 11.03 -0.88 -17.40
CA ALA A 349 11.60 -1.59 -18.55
C ALA A 349 11.85 -3.07 -18.25
N LEU A 350 12.48 -3.39 -17.10
CA LEU A 350 12.65 -4.78 -16.63
C LEU A 350 11.31 -5.46 -16.27
N GLY A 351 10.24 -4.69 -16.07
CA GLY A 351 8.91 -5.18 -15.74
C GLY A 351 8.18 -5.82 -16.89
N LEU A 352 8.38 -5.32 -18.12
CA LEU A 352 7.69 -5.79 -19.31
C LEU A 352 7.94 -7.28 -19.60
N ALA A 353 9.18 -7.76 -19.46
CA ALA A 353 9.51 -9.18 -19.63
C ALA A 353 8.81 -10.08 -18.59
N ASN A 354 8.69 -9.60 -17.35
CA ASN A 354 7.94 -10.30 -16.32
C ASN A 354 6.44 -10.34 -16.62
N ASP A 355 5.88 -9.24 -17.12
CA ASP A 355 4.45 -9.18 -17.47
C ASP A 355 4.14 -10.13 -18.62
N ALA A 356 5.04 -10.28 -19.59
CA ALA A 356 4.94 -11.30 -20.64
C ALA A 356 4.98 -12.73 -20.07
N THR A 357 5.84 -12.99 -19.09
CA THR A 357 5.93 -14.29 -18.41
C THR A 357 4.64 -14.63 -17.67
N VAL A 358 4.09 -13.66 -16.93
CA VAL A 358 2.81 -13.80 -16.22
C VAL A 358 1.66 -14.00 -17.22
N ALA A 359 1.61 -13.24 -18.30
CA ALA A 359 0.58 -13.41 -19.33
C ALA A 359 0.62 -14.78 -19.99
N ARG A 360 1.81 -15.34 -20.24
CA ARG A 360 1.95 -16.72 -20.72
C ARG A 360 1.40 -17.73 -19.71
N GLN A 361 1.70 -17.57 -18.41
CA GLN A 361 1.17 -18.45 -17.37
C GLN A 361 -0.36 -18.38 -17.29
N LEU A 362 -0.93 -17.18 -17.32
CA LEU A 362 -2.39 -16.98 -17.34
C LEU A 362 -3.03 -17.57 -18.60
N ALA A 363 -2.42 -17.41 -19.78
CA ALA A 363 -2.91 -18.01 -21.01
C ALA A 363 -2.93 -19.56 -20.93
N MET A 364 -1.90 -20.17 -20.34
CA MET A 364 -1.86 -21.61 -20.11
C MET A 364 -2.90 -22.06 -19.08
N GLN A 365 -3.14 -21.28 -18.03
CA GLN A 365 -4.24 -21.54 -17.09
C GLN A 365 -5.61 -21.52 -17.81
N LEU A 366 -5.82 -20.60 -18.75
CA LEU A 366 -7.05 -20.55 -19.56
C LEU A 366 -7.17 -21.74 -20.51
N ALA A 367 -6.06 -22.35 -20.95
CA ALA A 367 -6.08 -23.58 -21.75
C ALA A 367 -6.78 -24.72 -21.00
N GLY A 368 -6.46 -24.88 -19.71
CA GLY A 368 -7.13 -25.83 -18.82
C GLY A 368 -8.61 -25.52 -18.55
N ARG A 369 -9.10 -24.35 -19.00
CA ARG A 369 -10.50 -23.91 -18.92
C ARG A 369 -11.21 -23.95 -20.29
N GLY A 370 -10.65 -24.67 -21.26
CA GLY A 370 -11.25 -24.86 -22.59
C GLY A 370 -10.94 -23.75 -23.60
N ALA A 371 -9.95 -22.89 -23.34
CA ALA A 371 -9.49 -21.95 -24.35
C ALA A 371 -8.75 -22.67 -25.50
N GLY A 372 -9.07 -22.31 -26.74
CA GLY A 372 -8.47 -22.95 -27.92
C GLY A 372 -7.00 -22.57 -28.14
N GLY A 373 -6.21 -23.54 -28.62
CA GLY A 373 -4.75 -23.41 -28.82
C GLY A 373 -4.32 -22.19 -29.64
N PHE A 374 -5.10 -21.80 -30.67
CA PHE A 374 -4.83 -20.59 -31.46
C PHE A 374 -4.81 -19.31 -30.61
N ALA A 375 -5.79 -19.13 -29.72
CA ALA A 375 -5.91 -17.93 -28.90
C ALA A 375 -4.76 -17.85 -27.88
N ILE A 376 -4.39 -18.98 -27.29
CA ILE A 376 -3.28 -19.11 -26.34
C ILE A 376 -1.94 -18.82 -27.03
N GLY A 377 -1.72 -19.43 -28.19
CA GLY A 377 -0.51 -19.22 -29.00
C GLY A 377 -0.37 -17.76 -29.41
N THR A 378 -1.46 -17.12 -29.83
CA THR A 378 -1.47 -15.70 -30.21
C THR A 378 -1.09 -14.80 -29.03
N VAL A 379 -1.74 -14.96 -27.88
CA VAL A 379 -1.44 -14.15 -26.68
C VAL A 379 0.00 -14.36 -26.23
N THR A 380 0.47 -15.61 -26.24
CA THR A 380 1.84 -15.94 -25.86
C THR A 380 2.87 -15.34 -26.82
N GLY A 381 2.61 -15.42 -28.14
CA GLY A 381 3.46 -14.81 -29.16
C GLY A 381 3.48 -13.29 -29.06
N PHE A 382 2.32 -12.65 -28.87
CA PHE A 382 2.22 -11.20 -28.67
C PHE A 382 2.98 -10.75 -27.41
N ALA A 383 2.84 -11.50 -26.31
CA ALA A 383 3.58 -11.25 -25.07
C ALA A 383 5.10 -11.35 -25.27
N ALA A 384 5.56 -12.38 -25.99
CA ALA A 384 6.98 -12.57 -26.31
C ALA A 384 7.53 -11.42 -27.18
N GLY A 385 6.81 -11.03 -28.23
CA GLY A 385 7.21 -9.89 -29.08
C GLY A 385 7.31 -8.58 -28.29
N ARG A 386 6.38 -8.33 -27.36
CA ARG A 386 6.44 -7.15 -26.47
C ARG A 386 7.61 -7.22 -25.48
N ALA A 387 7.99 -8.41 -25.04
CA ALA A 387 9.13 -8.61 -24.15
C ALA A 387 10.47 -8.34 -24.83
N GLU A 388 10.61 -8.59 -26.13
CA GLU A 388 11.88 -8.39 -26.85
C GLU A 388 12.34 -6.93 -26.81
N GLY A 389 11.43 -5.99 -27.08
CA GLY A 389 11.72 -4.54 -26.98
C GLY A 389 12.08 -4.06 -25.56
N SER A 390 11.77 -4.86 -24.52
CA SER A 390 12.05 -4.49 -23.14
C SER A 390 13.54 -4.51 -22.80
N ARG A 391 14.33 -5.38 -23.45
CA ARG A 391 15.77 -5.47 -23.20
C ARG A 391 16.48 -4.18 -23.61
N ILE A 392 16.20 -3.69 -24.81
CA ILE A 392 16.75 -2.43 -25.33
C ILE A 392 16.36 -1.26 -24.43
N ALA A 393 15.09 -1.16 -24.05
CA ALA A 393 14.61 -0.13 -23.13
C ALA A 393 15.31 -0.22 -21.76
N ALA A 394 15.54 -1.43 -21.25
CA ALA A 394 16.18 -1.65 -19.96
C ALA A 394 17.67 -1.27 -19.99
N ILE A 395 18.39 -1.57 -21.08
CA ILE A 395 19.78 -1.14 -21.30
C ILE A 395 19.86 0.39 -21.30
N GLY A 396 18.98 1.07 -22.06
CA GLY A 396 18.92 2.53 -22.10
C GLY A 396 18.62 3.14 -20.72
N ALA A 397 17.65 2.59 -20.01
CA ALA A 397 17.30 3.03 -18.66
C ALA A 397 18.43 2.80 -17.64
N TRP A 398 19.16 1.68 -17.77
CA TRP A 398 20.33 1.40 -16.95
C TRP A 398 21.46 2.40 -17.20
N ALA A 399 21.76 2.70 -18.46
CA ALA A 399 22.75 3.71 -18.83
C ALA A 399 22.37 5.10 -18.28
N ALA A 400 21.10 5.47 -18.34
CA ALA A 400 20.58 6.71 -17.76
C ALA A 400 20.68 6.74 -16.22
N LEU A 401 20.40 5.61 -15.55
CA LEU A 401 20.54 5.48 -14.09
C LEU A 401 21.99 5.58 -13.64
N ARG A 402 22.94 4.96 -14.35
CA ARG A 402 24.38 5.08 -14.05
C ARG A 402 24.90 6.51 -14.06
N LYS A 403 24.36 7.35 -14.95
CA LYS A 403 24.69 8.78 -15.04
C LYS A 403 24.08 9.60 -13.89
N ALA A 404 23.06 9.08 -13.20
CA ALA A 404 22.47 9.75 -12.06
C ALA A 404 23.36 9.58 -10.82
N LYS A 405 23.93 10.68 -10.33
CA LYS A 405 24.70 10.69 -9.08
C LYS A 405 23.83 10.15 -7.92
N PRO A 406 24.30 9.14 -7.15
CA PRO A 406 23.71 8.76 -5.88
C PRO A 406 23.52 9.97 -4.96
N PHE A 407 22.39 10.01 -4.25
CA PHE A 407 22.04 11.16 -3.40
C PHE A 407 22.45 10.99 -1.93
N TRP A 408 22.79 9.77 -1.50
CA TRP A 408 23.13 9.49 -0.11
C TRP A 408 24.59 9.87 0.21
N LYS A 409 24.75 10.89 1.05
CA LYS A 409 26.03 11.28 1.65
C LYS A 409 26.01 10.94 3.15
N ALA A 410 27.13 10.53 3.73
CA ALA A 410 27.23 10.43 5.19
C ALA A 410 27.05 11.84 5.78
N ARG A 411 26.27 11.97 6.87
CA ARG A 411 25.89 13.28 7.44
C ARG A 411 27.09 14.12 7.88
N GLU A 412 28.25 13.50 8.11
CA GLU A 412 29.55 14.17 8.34
C GLU A 412 30.02 15.08 7.19
N SER A 413 29.40 15.00 6.00
CA SER A 413 29.71 15.83 4.83
C SER A 413 28.65 16.87 4.48
N LEU A 414 27.71 17.15 5.40
CA LEU A 414 26.64 18.16 5.24
C LEU A 414 26.81 19.39 6.16
N ASN A 415 27.92 19.50 6.87
CA ASN A 415 28.36 20.76 7.46
C ASN A 415 29.26 21.49 6.46
N LEU A 416 28.64 22.16 5.48
CA LEU A 416 29.17 23.30 4.72
C LEU A 416 27.99 24.11 4.19
#